data_AF-A0A1H5R8H9-F1
#
_entry.id   AF-A0A1H5R8H9-F1
#
_cell.length_a   1.000
_cell.length_b   1.000
_cell.length_c   1.000
_cell.angle_alpha   90.00
_cell.angle_beta   90.00
_cell.angle_gamma   90.00
#
_symmetry.space_group_name_H-M   'P 1'
#
loop_
_entity.id
_entity.type
_entity.pdbx_description
1 polymer ?
#
loop_
_entity_poly.entity_id
_entity_poly.type
_entity_poly.pdbx_seq_one_letter_code
_entity_poly.pdbx_strand_id
1 'polypeptide(L)'
;MSPRRKQPDPWPWPADTPTERARRIARTYRDAYAAVAPEACRELDGRVQGLGQGWIVPAVAQFSDDDLLTVEELADFCRVQPGTIDQWCSRGLASVDTPDGRRFLIRDALEYQARARRRRAGLGESG
;
A
#
# COMPACT_ATOMS: atom_id res chain seq x y z
N MET A 1 24.50 -25.74 -27.53
CA MET A 1 23.33 -24.87 -27.30
C MET A 1 23.61 -24.07 -26.03
N SER A 2 24.17 -22.87 -26.15
CA SER A 2 24.52 -22.06 -24.97
C SER A 2 23.24 -21.52 -24.31
N PRO A 3 23.08 -21.61 -22.97
CA PRO A 3 21.91 -21.09 -22.31
C PRO A 3 21.88 -19.56 -22.47
N ARG A 4 20.77 -19.01 -22.99
CA ARG A 4 20.52 -17.57 -22.95
C ARG A 4 20.50 -17.15 -21.48
N ARG A 5 21.45 -16.31 -21.06
CA ARG A 5 21.37 -15.62 -19.77
C ARG A 5 20.06 -14.83 -19.74
N LYS A 6 19.22 -15.08 -18.74
CA LYS A 6 18.00 -14.31 -18.51
C LYS A 6 18.43 -12.88 -18.18
N GLN A 7 18.02 -11.91 -18.99
CA GLN A 7 18.29 -10.51 -18.70
C GLN A 7 17.61 -10.13 -17.37
N PRO A 8 18.24 -9.26 -16.55
CA PRO A 8 17.61 -8.77 -15.33
C PRO A 8 16.32 -8.03 -15.67
N ASP A 9 15.27 -8.22 -14.86
CA ASP A 9 14.01 -7.48 -15.01
C ASP A 9 14.30 -5.98 -14.79
N PRO A 10 14.04 -5.10 -15.77
CA PRO A 10 14.31 -3.68 -15.64
C PRO A 10 13.35 -2.96 -14.68
N TRP A 11 12.40 -3.67 -14.07
CA TRP A 11 11.48 -3.11 -13.09
C TRP A 11 12.23 -2.54 -11.87
N PRO A 12 12.06 -1.24 -11.53
CA PRO A 12 12.91 -0.60 -10.53
C PRO A 12 12.53 -0.95 -9.08
N TRP A 13 11.42 -1.66 -8.86
CA TRP A 13 11.02 -2.18 -7.53
C TRP A 13 11.05 -3.71 -7.53
N PRO A 14 12.23 -4.33 -7.39
CA PRO A 14 12.41 -5.78 -7.59
C PRO A 14 11.61 -6.65 -6.62
N ALA A 15 11.14 -6.08 -5.50
CA ALA A 15 10.33 -6.78 -4.49
C ALA A 15 8.82 -6.68 -4.73
N ASP A 16 8.39 -5.93 -5.74
CA ASP A 16 6.98 -5.85 -6.09
C ASP A 16 6.52 -7.20 -6.65
N THR A 17 5.42 -7.69 -6.08
CA THR A 17 4.63 -8.76 -6.67
C THR A 17 4.03 -8.32 -8.01
N PRO A 18 3.60 -9.26 -8.88
CA PRO A 18 2.91 -8.91 -10.12
C PRO A 18 1.71 -7.97 -9.92
N THR A 19 0.97 -8.13 -8.83
CA THR A 19 -0.16 -7.26 -8.47
C THR A 19 0.30 -5.86 -8.05
N GLU A 20 1.37 -5.73 -7.26
CA GLU A 20 1.94 -4.42 -6.89
C GLU A 20 2.45 -3.68 -8.15
N ARG A 21 3.11 -4.40 -9.06
CA ARG A 21 3.53 -3.87 -10.36
C ARG A 21 2.35 -3.37 -11.20
N ALA A 22 1.29 -4.17 -11.33
CA ALA A 22 0.08 -3.78 -12.05
C ALA A 22 -0.59 -2.53 -11.44
N ARG A 23 -0.69 -2.46 -10.11
CA ARG A 23 -1.24 -1.30 -9.39
C ARG A 23 -0.41 -0.04 -9.62
N ARG A 24 0.91 -0.16 -9.63
CA ARG A 24 1.80 0.98 -9.86
C ARG A 24 1.67 1.49 -11.29
N ILE A 25 1.66 0.60 -12.27
CA ILE A 25 1.43 0.95 -13.69
C ILE A 25 0.08 1.65 -13.85
N ALA A 26 -1.00 1.07 -13.30
CA ALA A 26 -2.33 1.66 -13.37
C ALA A 26 -2.38 3.07 -12.75
N ARG A 27 -1.72 3.27 -11.61
CA ARG A 27 -1.64 4.59 -10.96
C ARG A 27 -0.85 5.59 -11.81
N THR A 28 0.27 5.19 -12.41
CA THR A 28 1.04 6.05 -13.33
C THR A 28 0.19 6.52 -14.52
N TYR A 29 -0.56 5.62 -15.15
CA TYR A 29 -1.48 6.01 -16.23
C TYR A 29 -2.61 6.93 -15.74
N ARG A 30 -3.19 6.61 -14.59
CA ARG A 30 -4.27 7.42 -13.99
C ARG A 30 -3.80 8.83 -13.64
N ASP A 31 -2.62 8.99 -13.05
CA ASP A 31 -2.06 10.28 -12.70
C ASP A 31 -1.75 11.12 -13.96
N ALA A 32 -1.20 10.48 -15.00
CA ALA A 32 -1.01 11.13 -16.30
C ALA A 32 -2.35 11.54 -16.94
N TYR A 33 -3.39 10.71 -16.82
CA TYR A 33 -4.71 11.01 -17.37
C TYR A 33 -5.41 12.14 -16.60
N ALA A 34 -5.34 12.13 -15.27
CA ALA A 34 -5.88 13.18 -14.42
C ALA A 34 -5.27 14.56 -14.73
N ALA A 35 -3.99 14.61 -15.10
CA ALA A 35 -3.31 15.84 -15.48
C ALA A 35 -3.82 16.43 -16.81
N VAL A 36 -4.32 15.59 -17.73
CA VAL A 36 -4.77 16.01 -19.07
C VAL A 36 -6.29 16.18 -19.13
N ALA A 37 -7.06 15.35 -18.44
CA ALA A 37 -8.52 15.31 -18.49
C ALA A 37 -9.13 14.99 -17.10
N PRO A 38 -9.12 15.96 -16.16
CA PRO A 38 -9.47 15.69 -14.77
C PRO A 38 -10.95 15.30 -14.55
N GLU A 39 -11.89 15.86 -15.32
CA GLU A 39 -13.32 15.52 -15.24
C GLU A 39 -13.57 14.08 -15.71
N ALA A 40 -13.01 13.72 -16.87
CA ALA A 40 -13.15 12.37 -17.42
C ALA A 40 -12.45 11.32 -16.54
N CYS A 41 -11.31 11.66 -15.94
CA CYS A 41 -10.64 10.83 -14.96
C CYS A 41 -11.53 10.59 -13.73
N ARG A 42 -12.20 11.63 -13.21
CA ARG A 42 -13.12 11.49 -12.06
C ARG A 42 -14.31 10.60 -12.36
N GLU A 43 -14.88 10.70 -13.56
CA GLU A 43 -15.98 9.82 -13.98
C GLU A 43 -15.53 8.35 -14.05
N LEU A 44 -14.36 8.10 -14.63
CA LEU A 44 -13.77 6.76 -14.69
C LEU A 44 -13.45 6.21 -13.29
N ASP A 45 -12.88 7.05 -12.43
CA ASP A 45 -12.60 6.73 -11.03
C ASP A 45 -13.88 6.26 -10.31
N GLY A 46 -15.00 6.99 -10.47
CA GLY A 46 -16.29 6.62 -9.89
C GLY A 46 -16.83 5.28 -10.40
N ARG A 47 -16.72 5.01 -11.71
CA ARG A 47 -17.11 3.71 -12.29
C ARG A 47 -16.28 2.56 -11.73
N VAL A 48 -14.96 2.73 -11.65
CA VAL A 48 -14.04 1.70 -11.16
C VAL A 48 -14.19 1.47 -9.66
N GLN A 49 -14.46 2.52 -8.88
CA GLN A 49 -14.85 2.42 -7.47
C GLN A 49 -16.14 1.63 -7.29
N GLY A 50 -17.16 1.84 -8.12
CA GLY A 50 -18.40 1.07 -8.13
C GLY A 50 -18.20 -0.43 -8.36
N LEU A 51 -17.06 -0.83 -8.95
CA LEU A 51 -16.65 -2.22 -9.13
C LEU A 51 -15.77 -2.76 -7.98
N GLY A 52 -15.70 -2.04 -6.85
CA GLY A 52 -14.89 -2.41 -5.69
C GLY A 52 -13.38 -2.18 -5.85
N GLN A 53 -12.95 -1.49 -6.91
CA GLN A 53 -11.53 -1.24 -7.20
C GLN A 53 -11.07 0.13 -6.68
N GLY A 54 -11.51 0.51 -5.46
CA GLY A 54 -11.23 1.81 -4.87
C GLY A 54 -9.76 2.11 -4.61
N TRP A 55 -8.88 1.11 -4.72
CA TRP A 55 -7.44 1.30 -4.63
C TRP A 55 -6.88 2.20 -5.73
N ILE A 56 -7.52 2.34 -6.90
CA ILE A 56 -6.97 3.13 -8.02
C ILE A 56 -6.98 4.64 -7.77
N VAL A 57 -7.97 5.10 -7.01
CA VAL A 57 -8.16 6.52 -6.71
C VAL A 57 -7.24 6.89 -5.54
N PRO A 58 -6.43 7.96 -5.65
CA PRO A 58 -5.71 8.48 -4.50
C PRO A 58 -6.71 8.81 -3.39
N ALA A 59 -6.53 8.21 -2.20
CA ALA A 59 -7.26 8.67 -1.04
C ALA A 59 -6.79 10.10 -0.73
N VAL A 60 -7.73 11.03 -0.57
CA VAL A 60 -7.40 12.30 0.09
C VAL A 60 -6.92 11.92 1.48
N ALA A 61 -5.72 12.37 1.88
CA ALA A 61 -5.19 12.08 3.20
C ALA A 61 -6.13 12.69 4.24
N GLN A 62 -7.03 11.87 4.78
CA GLN A 62 -7.95 12.25 5.85
C GLN A 62 -7.24 12.27 7.21
N PHE A 63 -6.08 11.64 7.30
CA PHE A 63 -5.31 11.45 8.51
C PHE A 63 -3.84 11.87 8.30
N SER A 64 -3.24 12.39 9.37
CA SER A 64 -1.81 12.70 9.50
C SER A 64 -1.03 11.48 9.99
N ASP A 65 0.28 11.43 9.73
CA ASP A 65 1.17 10.35 10.15
C ASP A 65 1.18 10.09 11.68
N ASP A 66 0.85 11.12 12.46
CA ASP A 66 0.79 11.08 13.92
C ASP A 66 -0.60 10.74 14.48
N ASP A 67 -1.59 10.52 13.61
CA ASP A 67 -2.94 10.17 14.05
C ASP A 67 -3.01 8.73 14.58
N LEU A 68 -3.84 8.54 15.61
CA LEU A 68 -4.12 7.25 16.24
C LEU A 68 -5.41 6.65 15.70
N LEU A 69 -5.28 5.62 14.87
CA LEU A 69 -6.39 4.95 14.23
C LEU A 69 -6.81 3.68 14.99
N THR A 70 -8.10 3.39 14.96
CA THR A 70 -8.66 2.07 15.29
C THR A 70 -8.19 1.00 14.28
N VAL A 71 -8.48 -0.27 14.55
CA VAL A 71 -8.17 -1.37 13.61
C VAL A 71 -8.89 -1.15 12.28
N GLU A 72 -10.16 -0.75 12.32
CA GLU A 72 -11.02 -0.54 11.16
C GLU A 72 -10.53 0.62 10.31
N GLU A 73 -10.22 1.76 10.94
CA GLU A 73 -9.69 2.94 10.26
C GLU A 73 -8.32 2.66 9.63
N LEU A 74 -7.42 1.98 10.36
CA LEU A 74 -6.10 1.64 9.83
C LEU A 74 -6.19 0.63 8.68
N ALA A 75 -7.10 -0.34 8.78
CA ALA A 75 -7.36 -1.31 7.72
C ALA A 75 -7.85 -0.63 6.44
N ASP A 76 -8.79 0.32 6.56
CA ASP A 76 -9.25 1.08 5.40
C ASP A 76 -8.14 1.97 4.83
N PHE A 77 -7.40 2.67 5.69
CA PHE A 77 -6.26 3.50 5.28
C PHE A 77 -5.21 2.68 4.50
N CYS A 78 -4.89 1.49 5.01
CA CYS A 78 -3.93 0.59 4.39
C CYS A 78 -4.52 -0.26 3.25
N ARG A 79 -5.83 -0.18 2.99
CA ARG A 79 -6.58 -0.99 2.01
C ARG A 79 -6.36 -2.50 2.20
N VAL A 80 -6.41 -2.95 3.46
CA VAL A 80 -6.31 -4.36 3.87
C VAL A 80 -7.54 -4.76 4.68
N GLN A 81 -7.69 -6.05 4.98
CA GLN A 81 -8.76 -6.51 5.88
C GLN A 81 -8.39 -6.24 7.34
N PRO A 82 -9.35 -5.94 8.25
CA PRO A 82 -9.10 -5.75 9.68
C PRO A 82 -8.22 -6.84 10.32
N GLY A 83 -8.52 -8.12 10.05
CA GLY A 83 -7.71 -9.24 10.56
C GLY A 83 -6.25 -9.27 10.06
N THR A 84 -5.92 -8.52 9.00
CA THR A 84 -4.53 -8.31 8.56
C THR A 84 -3.77 -7.42 9.54
N ILE A 85 -4.45 -6.41 10.11
CA ILE A 85 -3.87 -5.54 11.14
C ILE A 85 -3.61 -6.34 12.42
N ASP A 86 -4.55 -7.20 12.84
CA ASP A 86 -4.35 -8.11 13.98
C ASP A 86 -3.12 -9.02 13.76
N GLN A 87 -2.97 -9.56 12.55
CA GLN A 87 -1.80 -10.34 12.18
C GLN A 87 -0.51 -9.50 12.19
N TRP A 88 -0.55 -8.21 11.86
CA TRP A 88 0.62 -7.33 11.98
C TRP A 88 0.98 -7.10 13.44
N CYS A 89 -0.02 -6.91 14.32
CA CYS A 89 0.19 -6.78 15.77
C CYS A 89 0.90 -8.01 16.33
N SER A 90 0.41 -9.21 16.00
CA SER A 90 1.02 -10.46 16.44
C SER A 90 2.46 -10.66 15.90
N ARG A 91 2.86 -9.87 14.90
CA ARG A 91 4.18 -9.88 14.25
C ARG A 91 5.01 -8.62 14.58
N GLY A 92 4.59 -7.83 15.57
CA GLY A 92 5.37 -6.72 16.11
C GLY A 92 5.05 -5.34 15.56
N LEU A 93 3.85 -5.11 14.98
CA LEU A 93 3.33 -3.75 14.85
C LEU A 93 2.98 -3.21 16.23
N ALA A 94 3.50 -2.02 16.58
CA ALA A 94 3.23 -1.38 17.85
C ALA A 94 1.79 -0.86 17.92
N SER A 95 1.21 -0.89 19.12
CA SER A 95 -0.10 -0.34 19.42
C SER A 95 -0.07 0.47 20.70
N VAL A 96 -0.98 1.43 20.81
CA VAL A 96 -1.19 2.25 22.00
C VAL A 96 -2.52 1.83 22.62
N ASP A 97 -2.50 1.49 23.91
CA ASP A 97 -3.74 1.26 24.66
C ASP A 97 -4.34 2.62 25.06
N THR A 98 -5.56 2.88 24.62
CA THR A 98 -6.32 4.09 24.93
C THR A 98 -7.61 3.72 25.68
N PRO A 99 -8.27 4.67 26.37
CA PRO A 99 -9.44 4.37 27.21
C PRO A 99 -10.60 3.69 26.46
N ASP A 100 -10.72 3.92 25.16
CA ASP A 100 -11.75 3.38 24.28
C ASP A 100 -11.28 2.18 23.44
N GLY A 101 -10.04 1.72 23.64
CA GLY A 101 -9.51 0.51 23.02
C GLY A 101 -8.10 0.67 22.49
N ARG A 102 -7.67 -0.30 21.68
CA ARG A 102 -6.34 -0.30 21.07
C ARG A 102 -6.31 0.62 19.85
N ARG A 103 -5.27 1.44 19.74
CA ARG A 103 -5.01 2.34 18.61
C ARG A 103 -3.63 2.11 18.00
N PHE A 104 -3.46 2.61 16.78
CA PHE A 104 -2.24 2.45 16.00
C PHE A 104 -1.82 3.79 15.41
N LEU A 105 -0.54 4.12 15.56
CA LEU A 105 0.06 5.26 14.87
C LEU A 105 0.23 4.93 13.39
N ILE A 106 -0.20 5.83 12.51
CA ILE A 106 -0.09 5.64 11.06
C ILE A 106 1.37 5.44 10.64
N ARG A 107 2.28 6.26 11.18
CA ARG A 107 3.72 6.15 10.87
C ARG A 107 4.30 4.77 11.16
N ASP A 108 3.90 4.14 12.27
CA ASP A 108 4.40 2.82 12.67
C ASP A 108 3.89 1.73 11.72
N ALA A 109 2.64 1.84 11.27
CA ALA A 109 2.07 0.93 10.28
C ALA A 109 2.76 1.06 8.91
N LEU A 110 3.04 2.30 8.48
CA LEU A 110 3.78 2.56 7.24
C LEU A 110 5.22 2.02 7.31
N GLU A 111 5.91 2.24 8.42
CA GLU A 111 7.25 1.70 8.64
C GLU A 111 7.26 0.17 8.67
N TYR A 112 6.28 -0.44 9.35
CA TYR A 112 6.11 -1.90 9.37
C TYR A 112 5.99 -2.47 7.95
N GLN A 113 5.15 -1.86 7.10
CA GLN A 113 5.03 -2.27 5.70
C GLN A 113 6.33 -2.07 4.92
N ALA A 114 7.02 -0.95 5.11
CA ALA A 114 8.29 -0.67 4.46
C ALA A 114 9.34 -1.73 4.83
N ARG A 115 9.46 -2.09 6.12
CA ARG A 115 10.34 -3.17 6.59
C ARG A 115 9.95 -4.52 5.97
N ALA A 116 8.66 -4.84 5.90
CA ALA A 116 8.20 -6.06 5.25
C ALA A 116 8.60 -6.13 3.76
N ARG A 117 8.51 -5.01 3.03
CA ARG A 117 8.95 -4.92 1.62
C ARG A 117 10.47 -5.07 1.50
N ARG A 118 11.27 -4.43 2.37
CA ARG A 118 12.74 -4.58 2.38
C ARG A 118 13.17 -6.03 2.64
N ARG A 119 12.50 -6.74 3.56
CA ARG A 119 12.76 -8.17 3.81
C ARG A 119 12.50 -9.03 2.57
N ARG A 120 11.40 -8.78 1.85
CA ARG A 120 11.12 -9.48 0.58
C ARG A 120 12.16 -9.17 -0.50
N ALA A 121 12.68 -7.94 -0.50
CA ALA A 121 13.74 -7.51 -1.42
C ALA A 121 15.12 -8.13 -1.11
N GLY A 122 15.28 -8.83 0.02
CA GLY A 122 16.60 -9.26 0.50
C GLY A 122 17.48 -8.11 1.00
N LEU A 123 16.90 -6.92 1.25
CA LEU A 123 17.58 -5.72 1.76
C LEU A 123 17.48 -5.61 3.30
N GLY A 124 17.35 -6.75 4.00
CA GLY A 124 17.42 -6.81 5.46
C GLY A 124 18.86 -7.07 5.86
N GLU A 125 19.44 -6.16 6.62
CA GLU A 125 20.83 -6.20 7.10
C GLU A 125 21.17 -7.53 7.78
N SER A 126 22.32 -8.08 7.39
CA SER A 126 23.12 -8.92 8.26
C SER A 126 23.62 -8.05 9.42
N GLY A 127 23.29 -8.41 10.66
CA GLY A 127 23.88 -7.83 11.86
C GLY A 127 22.95 -6.92 12.64
#